data_AF-A0A6M0C374-F1
#
_entry.id   AF-A0A6M0C374-F1
#
_cell.length_a   1.000
_cell.length_b   1.000
_cell.length_c   1.000
_cell.angle_alpha   90.00
_cell.angle_beta   90.00
_cell.angle_gamma   90.00
#
_symmetry.space_group_name_H-M   'P 1'
#
loop_
_entity.id
_entity.type
_entity.pdbx_description
1 polymer ?
#
loop_
_entity_poly.entity_id
_entity_poly.type
_entity_poly.pdbx_seq_one_letter_code
_entity_poly.pdbx_strand_id
1 'polypeptide(L)'
;MLSTKEHADVFRELLRKGDRLYLVPVPGHSSALPEQLAAIAKNISADLELVETYADVFAALEVAVEGEKKRAIVLCGSLYLIGHFLSSINN
;
A
#
# COMPACT_ATOMS: atom_id res chain seq x y z
N MET A 1 -6.28 -1.47 1.01
CA MET A 1 -7.09 -1.25 2.23
C MET A 1 -8.51 -1.78 2.01
N LEU A 2 -9.26 -2.10 3.06
CA LEU A 2 -10.68 -2.48 2.92
C LEU A 2 -11.51 -1.30 2.38
N SER A 3 -12.57 -1.60 1.62
CA SER A 3 -13.44 -0.60 0.97
C SER A 3 -14.18 0.32 1.97
N THR A 4 -14.45 -0.17 3.17
CA THR A 4 -15.20 0.53 4.22
C THR A 4 -14.34 1.44 5.12
N LYS A 5 -13.05 1.61 4.82
CA LYS A 5 -12.14 2.44 5.60
C LYS A 5 -12.22 3.91 5.18
N GLU A 6 -11.95 4.81 6.12
CA GLU A 6 -11.72 6.23 5.85
C GLU A 6 -10.35 6.44 5.17
N HIS A 7 -10.26 6.13 3.88
CA HIS A 7 -8.98 6.07 3.15
C HIS A 7 -8.21 7.39 3.20
N ALA A 8 -8.92 8.51 3.09
CA ALA A 8 -8.30 9.82 3.07
C ALA A 8 -7.65 10.17 4.41
N ASP A 9 -8.32 9.89 5.53
CA ASP A 9 -7.75 10.17 6.86
C ASP A 9 -6.56 9.26 7.16
N VAL A 10 -6.62 7.99 6.76
CA VAL A 10 -5.47 7.09 6.87
C VAL A 10 -4.28 7.60 6.07
N PHE A 11 -4.48 8.04 4.82
CA PHE A 11 -3.40 8.58 4.00
C PHE A 11 -2.84 9.89 4.55
N ARG A 12 -3.67 10.78 5.10
CA ARG A 12 -3.19 12.01 5.76
C ARG A 12 -2.28 11.69 6.94
N GLU A 13 -2.65 10.68 7.73
CA GLU A 13 -1.85 10.31 8.91
C GLU A 13 -0.56 9.58 8.53
N LEU A 14 -0.58 8.72 7.51
CA LEU A 14 0.56 7.88 7.16
C LEU A 14 1.55 8.54 6.20
N LEU A 15 1.05 9.25 5.18
CA LEU A 15 1.90 9.70 4.07
C LEU A 15 2.68 10.96 4.44
N ARG A 16 3.94 10.98 4.02
CA ARG A 16 4.85 12.12 4.15
C ARG A 16 5.44 12.46 2.78
N LYS A 17 6.01 13.65 2.69
CA LYS A 17 6.69 14.13 1.49
C LYS A 17 7.84 13.20 1.11
N GLY A 18 7.95 12.84 -0.17
CA GLY A 18 8.98 11.96 -0.70
C GLY A 18 8.72 10.47 -0.48
N ASP A 19 7.58 10.11 0.10
CA ASP A 19 7.20 8.70 0.25
C ASP A 19 6.91 8.06 -1.10
N ARG A 20 7.13 6.75 -1.16
CA ARG A 20 6.72 5.88 -2.26
C ARG A 20 5.57 5.00 -1.78
N LEU A 21 4.44 5.09 -2.46
CA LEU A 21 3.22 4.37 -2.12
C LEU A 21 2.94 3.27 -3.15
N TYR A 22 2.91 2.03 -2.66
CA TYR A 22 2.58 0.84 -3.44
C TYR A 22 1.22 0.31 -2.99
N LEU A 23 0.24 0.28 -3.89
CA LEU A 23 -1.14 -0.05 -3.60
C LEU A 23 -1.50 -1.42 -4.18
N VAL A 24 -2.10 -2.26 -3.34
CA VAL A 24 -2.47 -3.64 -3.70
C VAL A 24 -3.90 -3.95 -3.23
N PRO A 25 -4.61 -4.85 -3.92
CA PRO A 25 -5.89 -5.35 -3.43
C PRO A 25 -5.68 -6.18 -2.14
N VAL A 26 -6.67 -6.15 -1.25
CA VAL A 26 -6.70 -7.02 -0.06
C VAL A 26 -7.28 -8.40 -0.45
N PRO A 27 -6.54 -9.50 -0.27
CA PRO A 27 -7.01 -10.83 -0.65
C PRO A 27 -8.25 -11.30 0.12
N GLY A 28 -9.19 -11.94 -0.59
CA GLY A 28 -10.34 -12.63 0.00
C GLY A 28 -11.39 -11.76 0.69
N HIS A 29 -11.30 -10.43 0.57
CA HIS A 29 -12.18 -9.48 1.27
C HIS A 29 -12.59 -8.32 0.36
N SER A 30 -13.54 -7.50 0.80
CA SER A 30 -13.95 -6.28 0.10
C SER A 30 -12.83 -5.24 0.14
N SER A 31 -11.93 -5.30 -0.84
CA SER A 31 -10.86 -4.34 -1.04
C SER A 31 -11.38 -3.10 -1.75
N ALA A 32 -10.87 -1.92 -1.37
CA ALA A 32 -10.94 -0.77 -2.26
C ALA A 32 -10.12 -1.05 -3.52
N LEU A 33 -10.54 -0.46 -4.65
CA LEU A 33 -9.79 -0.53 -5.90
C LEU A 33 -8.47 0.25 -5.75
N PRO A 34 -7.30 -0.36 -6.02
CA PRO A 34 -6.00 0.31 -5.91
C PRO A 34 -5.93 1.63 -6.68
N GLU A 35 -6.57 1.72 -7.84
CA GLU A 35 -6.59 2.91 -8.69
C GLU A 35 -7.35 4.06 -8.03
N GLN A 36 -8.44 3.76 -7.33
CA GLN A 36 -9.19 4.76 -6.55
C GLN A 36 -8.35 5.25 -5.36
N LEU A 37 -7.67 4.34 -4.67
CA LEU A 37 -6.75 4.70 -3.59
C LEU A 37 -5.59 5.58 -4.10
N ALA A 38 -5.07 5.30 -5.28
CA ALA A 38 -4.00 6.09 -5.90
C ALA A 38 -4.46 7.51 -6.19
N ALA A 39 -5.68 7.68 -6.71
CA ALA A 39 -6.27 9.00 -6.93
C ALA A 39 -6.45 9.78 -5.62
N ILE A 40 -6.94 9.12 -4.56
CA ILE A 40 -7.09 9.75 -3.24
C ILE A 40 -5.73 10.17 -2.67
N ALA A 41 -4.71 9.30 -2.73
CA ALA A 41 -3.37 9.61 -2.23
C ALA A 41 -2.74 10.80 -2.95
N LYS A 42 -2.85 10.86 -4.29
CA LYS A 42 -2.35 11.98 -5.10
C LYS A 42 -3.05 13.30 -4.78
N ASN A 43 -4.35 13.26 -4.44
CA ASN A 43 -5.09 14.46 -4.01
C ASN A 43 -4.68 14.95 -2.61
N ILE A 44 -4.18 14.05 -1.75
CA ILE A 44 -3.78 14.39 -0.37
C ILE A 44 -2.34 14.91 -0.32
N SER A 45 -1.43 14.29 -1.07
CA SER A 45 -0.03 14.67 -1.10
C SER A 45 0.48 14.69 -2.54
N ALA A 46 0.69 15.90 -3.07
CA ALA A 46 1.27 16.10 -4.40
C ALA A 46 2.77 15.80 -4.45
N ASP A 47 3.44 15.74 -3.28
CA ASP A 47 4.89 15.54 -3.17
C ASP A 47 5.28 14.08 -2.88
N LEU A 48 4.42 13.12 -3.23
CA LEU A 48 4.79 11.71 -3.22
C LEU A 48 5.76 11.45 -4.38
N GLU A 49 6.83 10.72 -4.10
CA GLU A 49 7.84 10.39 -5.10
C GLU A 49 7.30 9.34 -6.09
N LEU A 50 6.47 8.42 -5.60
CA LEU A 50 5.88 7.35 -6.39
C LEU A 50 4.49 7.00 -5.84
N VAL A 51 3.54 6.76 -6.75
CA VAL A 51 2.24 6.15 -6.40
C VAL A 51 1.87 5.15 -7.50
N GLU A 52 1.97 3.87 -7.18
CA GLU A 52 1.76 2.77 -8.14
C GLU A 52 0.84 1.70 -7.58
N THR A 53 0.24 0.94 -8.49
CA THR A 53 -0.71 -0.14 -8.19
C THR A 53 -0.17 -1.46 -8.70
N TYR A 54 -0.34 -2.53 -7.92
CA TYR A 54 0.14 -3.85 -8.24
C TYR A 54 -0.96 -4.90 -8.05
N ALA A 55 -0.82 -6.03 -8.75
CA ALA A 55 -1.79 -7.11 -8.72
C ALA A 55 -1.90 -7.76 -7.33
N ASP A 56 -0.79 -7.88 -6.61
CA ASP A 56 -0.72 -8.45 -5.27
C ASP A 56 0.45 -7.88 -4.45
N VAL A 57 0.50 -8.28 -3.18
CA VAL A 57 1.52 -7.84 -2.22
C VAL A 57 2.93 -8.28 -2.58
N PHE A 58 3.10 -9.42 -3.27
CA PHE A 58 4.41 -9.96 -3.59
C PHE A 58 5.03 -9.18 -4.76
N ALA A 59 4.25 -8.91 -5.81
CA ALA A 59 4.67 -8.07 -6.92
C ALA A 59 5.07 -6.66 -6.47
N ALA A 60 4.29 -6.07 -5.54
CA ALA A 60 4.63 -4.77 -4.96
C ALA A 60 5.93 -4.81 -4.12
N LEU A 61 6.09 -5.86 -3.31
CA LEU A 61 7.27 -6.01 -2.46
C LEU A 61 8.54 -6.24 -3.27
N GLU A 62 8.49 -7.03 -4.35
CA GLU A 62 9.63 -7.27 -5.25
C GLU A 62 10.21 -5.95 -5.77
N VAL A 63 9.36 -5.05 -6.26
CA VAL A 63 9.81 -3.71 -6.69
C VAL A 63 10.25 -2.84 -5.51
N ALA A 64 9.54 -2.88 -4.38
CA ALA A 64 9.87 -2.05 -3.22
C ALA A 64 11.24 -2.40 -2.61
N VAL A 65 11.64 -3.68 -2.61
CA VAL A 65 12.93 -4.14 -2.06
C VAL A 65 14.10 -3.94 -3.02
N GLU A 66 13.86 -3.96 -4.33
CA GLU A 66 14.88 -3.66 -5.35
C GLU A 66 15.30 -2.18 -5.36
N GLY A 67 14.48 -1.32 -4.76
CA GLY A 67 14.77 0.11 -4.59
C GLY A 67 15.98 0.42 -3.70
N GLU A 68 16.12 1.70 -3.34
CA GLU A 68 17.25 2.17 -2.52
C GLU A 68 17.34 1.45 -1.17
N LYS A 69 18.48 0.78 -0.92
CA LYS A 69 18.79 -0.04 0.27
C LYS A 69 18.68 0.67 1.64
N LYS A 70 18.30 1.96 1.69
CA LYS A 70 18.22 2.77 2.92
C LYS A 70 16.78 3.15 3.32
N ARG A 71 15.75 2.76 2.57
CA ARG A 71 14.35 3.09 2.91
C ARG A 71 13.72 1.99 3.73
N ALA A 72 13.00 2.37 4.79
CA ALA A 72 12.18 1.44 5.54
C ALA A 72 10.93 1.11 4.72
N ILE A 73 10.64 -0.18 4.56
CA ILE A 73 9.42 -0.66 3.91
C ILE A 73 8.39 -0.97 4.98
N VAL A 74 7.21 -0.35 4.88
CA VAL A 74 6.11 -0.54 5.83
C VAL A 74 4.94 -1.19 5.11
N LEU A 75 4.70 -2.48 5.36
CA LEU A 75 3.49 -3.18 4.92
C LEU A 75 2.35 -2.89 5.89
N CYS A 76 1.32 -2.16 5.45
CA CYS A 76 0.22 -1.74 6.32
C CYS A 76 -1.14 -1.63 5.60
N GLY A 77 -2.17 -1.19 6.32
CA GLY A 77 -3.49 -0.85 5.78
C GLY A 77 -4.58 -1.92 5.90
N SER A 78 -4.23 -3.17 6.21
CA SER A 78 -5.20 -4.23 6.53
C SER A 78 -4.56 -5.38 7.30
N LEU A 79 -5.22 -5.83 8.38
CA LEU A 79 -4.81 -7.04 9.11
C LEU A 79 -4.93 -8.30 8.23
N TYR A 80 -5.89 -8.35 7.31
CA TYR A 80 -6.02 -9.48 6.37
C TYR A 80 -4.87 -9.53 5.37
N LEU A 81 -4.41 -8.37 4.90
CA LEU A 81 -3.24 -8.28 4.01
C LEU A 81 -1.97 -8.72 4.73
N ILE A 82 -1.77 -8.23 5.96
CA ILE A 82 -0.64 -8.62 6.80
C ILE A 82 -0.68 -10.12 7.11
N GLY A 83 -1.84 -10.64 7.50
CA GLY A 83 -2.03 -12.06 7.77
C GLY A 83 -1.77 -12.94 6.56
N HIS A 84 -2.22 -12.53 5.37
CA HIS A 84 -1.93 -13.23 4.11
C HIS A 84 -0.42 -13.31 3.85
N PHE A 85 0.30 -12.18 3.96
CA PHE A 85 1.75 -12.15 3.82
C PHE A 85 2.47 -12.98 4.90
N LEU A 86 2.07 -12.88 6.16
CA LEU A 86 2.67 -13.66 7.25
C LEU A 86 2.40 -15.17 7.09
N SER A 87 1.28 -15.56 6.48
CA SER A 87 1.00 -16.97 6.20
C SER A 87 1.90 -17.53 5.10
N SER A 88 2.37 -16.71 4.15
CA SER A 88 3.23 -17.20 3.07
C SER A 88 4.69 -17.40 3.49
N ILE A 89 5.14 -16.73 4.55
CA ILE A 89 6.51 -16.89 5.09
C ILE A 89 6.64 -18.05 6.08
N ASN A 90 5.52 -18.55 6.60
CA ASN A 90 5.47 -19.64 7.59
C ASN A 90 5.17 -21.01 6.97
N ASN A 91 5.13 -21.09 5.64
CA ASN A 91 5.03 -22.32 4.85
C ASN A 91 6.38 -22.66 4.23
#